data_AF-A0A2S7KSW7-F1
#
_entry.id   AF-A0A2S7KSW7-F1
#
_cell.length_a   1.000
_cell.length_b   1.000
_cell.length_c   1.000
_cell.angle_alpha   90.00
_cell.angle_beta   90.00
_cell.angle_gamma   90.00
#
_symmetry.space_group_name_H-M   'P 1'
#
loop_
_entity.id
_entity.type
_entity.pdbx_description
1 polymer ?
#
loop_
_entity_poly.entity_id
_entity_poly.type
_entity_poly.pdbx_seq_one_letter_code
_entity_poly.pdbx_strand_id
1 'polypeptide(L)'
;MCYENTWKIGLSTLVDEASVIMMDLRGFSEKNKGCEYEIDFILDHKALQNILFVCKPEAQQLVKRTIMERWEMLSENSPNLEDQSPEATLFISKEENAKELQHIMDLLKKGATN
;
A
#
# COMPACT_ATOMS: atom_id res chain seq x y z
N MET A 1 11.19 10.58 -19.70
CA MET A 1 10.02 9.75 -20.05
C MET A 1 10.36 8.31 -19.72
N CYS A 2 9.96 7.84 -18.53
CA CYS A 2 10.04 6.43 -18.18
C CYS A 2 8.91 5.71 -18.93
N TYR A 3 9.24 4.65 -19.67
CA TYR A 3 8.27 3.85 -20.42
C TYR A 3 7.26 3.22 -19.45
N GLU A 4 5.97 3.38 -19.74
CA GLU A 4 4.82 2.99 -18.91
C GLU A 4 4.72 1.50 -18.55
N ASN A 5 5.64 0.65 -19.01
CA ASN A 5 5.62 -0.79 -18.75
C ASN A 5 6.79 -1.31 -17.89
N THR A 6 7.86 -0.52 -17.68
CA THR A 6 9.01 -0.99 -16.89
C THR A 6 8.70 -1.00 -15.40
N TRP A 7 7.89 -0.05 -14.92
CA TRP A 7 7.51 0.01 -13.51
C TRP A 7 6.61 -1.16 -13.10
N LYS A 8 5.77 -1.69 -14.01
CA LYS A 8 4.93 -2.87 -13.75
C LYS A 8 5.76 -4.14 -13.54
N ILE A 9 6.81 -4.31 -14.34
CA ILE A 9 7.74 -5.43 -14.19
C ILE A 9 8.50 -5.30 -12.87
N GLY A 10 9.02 -4.11 -12.56
CA GLY A 10 9.69 -3.85 -11.28
C GLY A 10 8.78 -4.03 -10.07
N LEU A 11 7.51 -3.61 -10.18
CA LEU A 11 6.50 -3.80 -9.16
C LEU A 11 6.22 -5.29 -8.94
N SER A 12 5.99 -6.07 -9.99
CA SER A 12 5.76 -7.52 -9.88
C SER A 12 6.89 -8.22 -9.14
N THR A 13 8.15 -7.97 -9.54
CA THR A 13 9.30 -8.59 -8.87
C THR A 13 9.45 -8.15 -7.41
N LEU A 14 9.25 -6.86 -7.13
CA LEU A 14 9.34 -6.35 -5.76
C LEU A 14 8.24 -6.93 -4.88
N VAL A 15 7.02 -7.02 -5.40
CA VAL A 15 5.92 -7.66 -4.69
C VAL A 15 6.23 -9.13 -4.46
N ASP A 16 6.67 -9.89 -5.46
CA ASP A 16 6.96 -11.32 -5.29
C ASP A 16 8.04 -11.57 -4.21
N GLU A 17 9.14 -10.80 -4.22
CA GLU A 17 10.28 -11.02 -3.33
C GLU A 17 10.13 -10.39 -1.93
N ALA A 18 9.37 -9.30 -1.78
CA ALA A 18 9.30 -8.59 -0.51
C ALA A 18 8.40 -9.29 0.51
N SER A 19 8.87 -9.40 1.76
CA SER A 19 8.07 -9.86 2.89
C SER A 19 6.98 -8.84 3.27
N VAL A 20 7.27 -7.55 3.10
CA VAL A 20 6.36 -6.43 3.37
C VAL A 20 6.47 -5.36 2.30
N ILE A 21 5.36 -4.66 2.08
CA ILE A 21 5.30 -3.54 1.14
C ILE A 21 5.00 -2.25 1.92
N MET A 22 5.79 -1.22 1.67
CA MET A 22 5.44 0.15 2.05
C MET A 22 4.92 0.89 0.81
N MET A 23 3.66 1.29 0.81
CA MET A 23 3.11 2.12 -0.25
C MET A 23 3.07 3.58 0.19
N ASP A 24 3.89 4.40 -0.45
CA ASP A 24 3.93 5.84 -0.19
C ASP A 24 2.86 6.58 -0.99
N LEU A 25 1.84 7.08 -0.29
CA LEU A 25 0.72 7.85 -0.79
C LEU A 25 0.78 9.32 -0.31
N ARG A 26 1.93 9.81 0.15
CA ARG A 26 2.05 11.20 0.64
C ARG A 26 1.87 12.26 -0.46
N GLY A 27 2.05 11.88 -1.72
CA GLY A 27 1.73 12.70 -2.89
C GLY A 27 0.35 12.45 -3.50
N PHE A 28 -0.46 11.57 -2.88
CA PHE A 28 -1.76 11.15 -3.42
C PHE A 28 -2.79 12.29 -3.35
N SER A 29 -3.49 12.49 -4.46
CA SER A 29 -4.56 13.49 -4.56
C SER A 29 -5.55 13.07 -5.65
N GLU A 30 -6.74 13.67 -5.68
CA GLU A 30 -7.73 13.37 -6.71
C GLU A 30 -7.24 13.66 -8.15
N LYS A 31 -6.23 14.51 -8.32
CA LYS A 31 -5.62 14.82 -9.62
C LYS A 31 -4.58 13.78 -10.07
N ASN A 32 -4.08 12.96 -9.15
CA ASN A 32 -3.02 11.98 -9.38
C ASN A 32 -3.47 10.57 -8.94
N LYS A 33 -4.53 10.06 -9.57
CA LYS A 33 -5.08 8.70 -9.36
C LYS A 33 -4.21 7.58 -9.95
N GLY A 34 -2.97 7.89 -10.34
CA GLY A 34 -2.04 6.92 -10.91
C GLY A 34 -1.85 5.68 -10.03
N CYS A 35 -1.96 5.85 -8.70
CA CYS A 35 -1.75 4.81 -7.69
C CYS A 35 -2.88 3.77 -7.55
N GLU A 36 -4.03 3.93 -8.21
CA GLU A 36 -5.14 2.97 -8.09
C GLU A 36 -4.73 1.59 -8.60
N TYR A 37 -4.01 1.53 -9.73
CA TYR A 37 -3.50 0.27 -10.28
C TYR A 37 -2.50 -0.40 -9.35
N GLU A 38 -1.58 0.35 -8.74
CA GLU A 38 -0.63 -0.21 -7.78
C GLU A 38 -1.33 -0.78 -6.55
N ILE A 39 -2.40 -0.12 -6.06
CA ILE A 39 -3.19 -0.63 -4.94
C ILE A 39 -3.85 -1.95 -5.34
N ASP A 40 -4.50 -2.02 -6.50
CA ASP A 40 -5.11 -3.26 -7.01
C ASP A 40 -4.07 -4.37 -7.09
N PHE A 41 -2.93 -4.08 -7.74
CA PHE A 41 -1.85 -5.05 -7.92
C PHE A 41 -1.32 -5.56 -6.58
N ILE A 42 -1.04 -4.68 -5.62
CA ILE A 42 -0.51 -5.06 -4.32
C ILE A 42 -1.54 -5.88 -3.53
N LEU A 43 -2.82 -5.50 -3.54
CA LEU A 43 -3.90 -6.24 -2.87
C LEU A 43 -4.18 -7.60 -3.53
N ASP A 44 -3.91 -7.77 -4.82
CA ASP A 44 -4.06 -9.05 -5.51
C ASP A 44 -2.89 -10.01 -5.27
N HIS A 45 -1.75 -9.52 -4.77
CA HIS A 45 -0.52 -10.32 -4.67
C HIS A 45 0.08 -10.37 -3.25
N LYS A 46 -0.37 -9.53 -2.32
CA LYS A 46 0.05 -9.58 -0.90
C LYS A 46 -1.11 -9.53 0.06
N ALA A 47 -0.95 -10.30 1.12
CA ALA A 47 -1.86 -10.29 2.26
C ALA A 47 -1.85 -8.90 2.93
N LEU A 48 -3.03 -8.39 3.28
CA LEU A 48 -3.25 -7.02 3.75
C LEU A 48 -2.37 -6.65 4.94
N GLN A 49 -2.17 -7.59 5.86
CA GLN A 49 -1.34 -7.41 7.06
C GLN A 49 0.14 -7.11 6.76
N ASN A 50 0.61 -7.41 5.54
CA ASN A 50 1.99 -7.18 5.12
C ASN A 50 2.15 -5.87 4.33
N ILE A 51 1.11 -5.04 4.27
CA ILE A 51 1.10 -3.77 3.54
C ILE A 51 0.97 -2.61 4.53
N LEU A 52 1.93 -1.69 4.47
CA LEU A 52 1.91 -0.41 5.19
C LEU A 52 1.62 0.72 4.20
N PHE A 53 0.47 1.36 4.35
CA PHE A 53 0.14 2.58 3.62
C PHE A 53 0.64 3.80 4.38
N VAL A 54 1.28 4.74 3.69
CA VAL A 54 1.79 5.99 4.30
C VAL A 54 1.13 7.17 3.59
N CYS A 55 0.46 8.06 4.31
CA CYS A 55 -0.14 9.24 3.71
C CYS A 55 0.02 10.50 4.57
N LYS A 56 -0.35 11.66 4.00
CA LYS A 56 -0.47 12.90 4.75
C LYS A 56 -1.86 13.03 5.39
N PRO A 57 -2.02 13.85 6.46
CA PRO A 57 -3.30 14.04 7.13
C PRO A 57 -4.44 14.43 6.18
N GLU A 58 -4.17 15.32 5.24
CA GLU A 58 -5.14 15.84 4.27
C GLU A 58 -5.64 14.78 3.28
N ALA A 59 -4.85 13.73 3.01
CA ALA A 59 -5.18 12.67 2.08
C ALA A 59 -5.82 11.44 2.77
N GLN A 60 -5.87 11.41 4.11
CA GLN A 60 -6.29 10.23 4.87
C GLN A 60 -7.64 9.66 4.43
N GLN A 61 -8.66 10.51 4.27
CA GLN A 61 -10.00 10.05 3.90
C GLN A 61 -10.06 9.53 2.46
N LEU A 62 -9.35 10.20 1.55
CA LEU A 62 -9.26 9.78 0.16
C LEU A 62 -8.55 8.42 0.07
N VAL A 63 -7.43 8.23 0.77
CA VAL A 63 -6.68 6.96 0.81
C VAL A 63 -7.55 5.83 1.36
N LYS A 64 -8.22 6.05 2.50
CA LYS A 64 -9.12 5.04 3.07
C LYS A 64 -10.22 4.64 2.10
N ARG A 65 -10.88 5.63 1.48
CA ARG A 65 -11.93 5.36 0.49
C ARG A 65 -11.38 4.55 -0.68
N THR A 66 -10.24 4.93 -1.23
CA THR A 66 -9.62 4.21 -2.35
C THR A 66 -9.29 2.76 -1.97
N ILE A 67 -8.68 2.50 -0.81
CA ILE A 67 -8.37 1.14 -0.36
C ILE A 67 -9.65 0.31 -0.23
N MET A 68 -10.70 0.86 0.38
CA MET A 68 -11.99 0.17 0.50
C MET A 68 -12.62 -0.11 -0.86
N GLU A 69 -12.64 0.87 -1.77
CA GLU A 69 -13.16 0.68 -3.13
C GLU A 69 -12.39 -0.40 -3.91
N ARG A 70 -11.07 -0.50 -3.71
CA ARG A 70 -10.25 -1.54 -4.36
C ARG A 70 -10.41 -2.91 -3.71
N TRP A 71 -10.61 -2.95 -2.40
CA TRP A 71 -10.92 -4.18 -1.67
C TRP A 71 -12.20 -4.86 -2.17
N GLU A 72 -13.21 -4.08 -2.54
CA GLU A 72 -14.45 -4.63 -3.13
C GLU A 72 -14.25 -5.18 -4.56
N MET A 73 -13.10 -4.91 -5.18
CA MET A 73 -12.76 -5.31 -6.55
C MET A 73 -11.59 -6.29 -6.61
N LEU A 74 -11.25 -6.94 -5.50
CA LEU A 74 -10.20 -7.96 -5.46
C LEU A 74 -10.39 -9.00 -6.57
N SER A 75 -9.29 -9.37 -7.21
CA SER A 75 -9.29 -10.45 -8.19
C SER A 75 -9.57 -11.80 -7.53
N GLU A 76 -10.05 -12.77 -8.33
CA GLU A 76 -10.35 -14.14 -7.89
C GLU A 76 -9.14 -14.89 -7.31
N ASN A 77 -7.92 -14.41 -7.56
CA ASN A 77 -6.68 -15.02 -7.07
C ASN A 77 -6.05 -14.25 -5.90
N SER A 78 -6.70 -13.19 -5.42
CA SER A 78 -6.15 -12.39 -4.34
C SER A 78 -6.03 -13.24 -3.05
N PRO A 79 -4.90 -13.16 -2.32
CA PRO A 79 -4.74 -13.81 -1.02
C PRO A 79 -5.67 -13.22 0.04
N ASN A 80 -6.34 -12.11 -0.26
CA ASN A 80 -7.18 -11.35 0.67
C ASN A 80 -8.66 -11.74 0.62
N LEU A 81 -9.10 -12.60 -0.30
CA LEU A 81 -10.52 -12.97 -0.46
C LEU A 81 -11.11 -13.70 0.75
N GLU A 82 -10.31 -14.48 1.46
CA GLU A 82 -10.76 -15.28 2.61
C GLU A 82 -10.54 -14.58 3.96
N ASP A 83 -10.02 -13.35 3.97
CA ASP A 83 -9.83 -12.58 5.20
C ASP A 83 -11.17 -12.08 5.75
N GLN A 84 -11.61 -12.68 6.86
CA GLN A 84 -12.88 -12.38 7.51
C GLN A 84 -12.83 -11.09 8.35
N SER A 85 -11.65 -10.55 8.64
CA SER A 85 -11.49 -9.36 9.46
C SER A 85 -10.31 -8.51 8.98
N PRO A 86 -10.40 -7.94 7.76
CA PRO A 86 -9.27 -7.26 7.15
C PRO A 86 -8.90 -5.98 7.88
N GLU A 87 -7.64 -5.89 8.31
CA GLU A 87 -7.08 -4.71 8.98
C GLU A 87 -5.91 -4.13 8.18
N ALA A 88 -6.15 -2.97 7.54
CA ALA A 88 -5.11 -2.22 6.85
C ALA A 88 -4.31 -1.34 7.83
N THR A 89 -2.98 -1.37 7.74
CA THR A 89 -2.13 -0.44 8.50
C THR A 89 -1.93 0.85 7.71
N LEU A 90 -2.42 1.98 8.27
CA LEU A 90 -2.25 3.31 7.69
C LEU A 90 -1.46 4.22 8.64
N PHE A 91 -0.28 4.66 8.21
CA PHE A 91 0.55 5.62 8.91
C PHE A 91 0.33 7.04 8.37
N ILE A 92 0.02 7.97 9.27
CA ILE A 92 -0.18 9.39 8.94
C ILE A 92 1.10 10.18 9.25
N SER A 93 1.83 10.55 8.21
CA SER A 93 3.07 11.35 8.31
C SER A 93 2.75 12.84 8.33
N LYS A 94 3.19 13.54 9.39
CA LYS A 94 2.92 14.97 9.62
C LYS A 94 4.14 15.84 9.40
N GLU A 95 5.30 15.38 9.87
CA GLU A 95 6.50 16.21 10.00
C GLU A 95 7.73 15.65 9.28
N GLU A 96 7.63 14.47 8.64
CA GLU A 96 8.70 13.85 7.84
C GLU A 96 10.07 13.88 8.54
N ASN A 97 10.09 13.50 9.82
CA ASN A 97 11.27 13.58 10.68
C ASN A 97 11.81 12.18 11.05
N ALA A 98 12.98 12.15 11.72
CA ALA A 98 13.64 10.90 12.11
C ALA A 98 12.77 10.00 13.02
N LYS A 99 11.88 10.59 13.82
CA LYS A 99 10.97 9.85 14.70
C LYS A 99 9.87 9.14 13.89
N GLU A 100 9.30 9.81 12.90
CA GLU A 100 8.33 9.20 11.98
C GLU A 100 8.99 8.09 11.15
N LEU A 101 10.21 8.33 10.65
CA LEU A 101 10.97 7.31 9.94
C LEU A 101 11.19 6.06 10.80
N GLN A 102 11.60 6.24 12.06
CA GLN A 102 11.78 5.11 12.98
C GLN A 102 10.47 4.33 13.19
N HIS A 103 9.35 5.03 13.36
CA HIS A 103 8.04 4.39 13.52
C HIS A 103 7.64 3.60 12.26
N ILE A 104 7.86 4.16 11.07
CA ILE A 104 7.65 3.43 9.80
C ILE A 104 8.48 2.15 9.77
N MET A 105 9.77 2.23 10.13
CA MET A 105 10.64 1.05 10.17
C MET A 105 10.17 -0.01 11.17
N ASP A 106 9.63 0.39 12.32
CA ASP A 106 9.12 -0.53 13.33
C ASP A 106 7.84 -1.24 12.83
N LEU A 107 6.95 -0.52 12.13
CA LEU A 107 5.76 -1.09 11.49
C LEU A 107 6.14 -2.10 10.38
N LEU A 108 7.13 -1.77 9.56
CA LEU A 108 7.59 -2.68 8.50
C LEU A 108 8.18 -3.98 9.06
N LYS A 109 8.97 -3.91 10.15
CA LYS A 109 9.49 -5.11 10.83
C LYS A 109 8.37 -6.00 11.37
N LYS A 110 7.31 -5.39 11.92
CA LYS A 110 6.15 -6.12 12.42
C LYS A 110 5.43 -6.89 11.30
N GLY A 111 5.24 -6.28 10.14
CA GLY A 111 4.63 -6.97 9.01
C GLY A 111 5.50 -8.11 8.46
N ALA A 112 6.83 -8.00 8.53
CA ALA A 112 7.74 -8.98 7.93
C ALA A 112 7.92 -10.27 8.75
N THR A 113 7.31 -10.35 9.93
CA THR A 113 7.47 -11.47 10.88
C THR A 113 6.22 -12.33 11.06
N ASN A 114 5.14 -12.06 10.33
CA ASN A 114 3.87 -12.80 10.36
C ASN A 114 3.75 -13.85 9.27
#